data_AF-A0A0Q4Y395-F1
#
_entry.id   AF-A0A0Q4Y395-F1
#
_cell.length_a   1.000
_cell.length_b   1.000
_cell.length_c   1.000
_cell.angle_alpha   90.00
_cell.angle_beta   90.00
_cell.angle_gamma   90.00
#
_symmetry.space_group_name_H-M   'P 1'
#
loop_
_entity.id
_entity.type
_entity.pdbx_description
1 polymer ?
#
loop_
_entity_poly.entity_id
_entity_poly.type
_entity_poly.pdbx_seq_one_letter_code
_entity_poly.pdbx_strand_id
1 'polypeptide(L)'
;MARMVDFDNDGVDFDDGLRLTTEGEFRFDGNWIVRVGVYRRYQGERDFEREATVHVRTGLTARTIEASVLRKRAERRLSGD
;
A
#
# COMPACT_ATOMS: atom_id res chain seq x y z
N MET A 1 4.59 -3.02 18.22
CA MET A 1 3.15 -2.72 18.02
C MET A 1 2.87 -2.77 16.53
N ALA A 2 1.78 -3.39 16.11
CA ALA A 2 1.34 -3.39 14.71
C ALA A 2 0.78 -2.00 14.36
N ARG A 3 1.34 -1.33 13.34
CA ARG A 3 0.79 -0.07 12.81
C ARG A 3 -0.36 -0.41 11.87
N MET A 4 -1.56 0.12 12.16
CA MET A 4 -2.69 0.05 11.25
C MET A 4 -2.60 1.17 10.22
N VAL A 5 -3.03 0.89 8.99
CA VAL A 5 -3.12 1.83 7.88
C VAL A 5 -4.58 1.91 7.46
N ASP A 6 -5.13 3.11 7.44
CA ASP A 6 -6.49 3.36 6.96
C ASP A 6 -6.56 3.26 5.43
N PHE A 7 -7.70 2.84 4.88
CA PHE A 7 -7.89 2.79 3.42
C PHE A 7 -8.26 4.14 2.78
N ASP A 8 -8.21 5.22 3.54
CA ASP A 8 -8.53 6.58 3.09
C ASP A 8 -7.31 7.51 3.21
N ASN A 9 -6.49 7.53 2.14
CA ASN A 9 -5.38 8.47 1.98
C ASN A 9 -4.33 8.43 3.12
N ASP A 10 -4.15 7.27 3.75
CA ASP A 10 -3.15 7.06 4.79
C ASP A 10 -1.86 6.47 4.21
N GLY A 11 -0.73 6.73 4.89
CA GLY A 11 0.59 6.37 4.43
C GLY A 11 1.44 5.74 5.53
N VAL A 12 2.30 4.81 5.13
CA VAL A 12 3.31 4.22 6.02
C VAL A 12 4.67 4.20 5.34
N ASP A 13 5.67 4.67 6.10
CA ASP A 13 7.08 4.66 5.72
C ASP A 13 7.78 3.50 6.42
N PHE A 14 8.62 2.80 5.68
CA PHE A 14 9.46 1.71 6.17
C PHE A 14 10.94 2.12 6.17
N ASP A 15 11.71 1.51 7.05
CA ASP A 15 13.13 1.85 7.28
C ASP A 15 14.02 1.62 6.05
N ASP A 16 13.60 0.74 5.13
CA ASP A 16 14.29 0.45 3.88
C ASP A 16 14.00 1.46 2.75
N GLY A 17 13.33 2.58 3.07
CA GLY A 17 13.03 3.64 2.11
C GLY A 17 11.84 3.34 1.20
N LEU A 18 11.01 2.36 1.55
CA LEU A 18 9.71 2.12 0.94
C LEU A 18 8.64 2.98 1.63
N ARG A 19 7.78 3.63 0.85
CA ARG A 19 6.55 4.26 1.33
C ARG A 19 5.35 3.66 0.59
N LEU A 20 4.30 3.35 1.35
CA LEU A 20 3.02 2.89 0.80
C LEU A 20 1.93 3.86 1.20
N THR A 21 1.10 4.27 0.24
CA THR A 21 -0.02 5.18 0.47
C THR A 21 -1.29 4.55 -0.06
N THR A 22 -2.34 4.46 0.75
CA THR A 22 -3.67 4.01 0.31
C THR A 22 -4.39 5.15 -0.42
N GLU A 23 -5.18 4.83 -1.45
CA GLU A 23 -5.84 5.83 -2.32
C GLU A 23 -7.33 5.55 -2.50
N GLY A 24 -7.96 5.14 -1.39
CA GLY A 24 -9.36 4.75 -1.36
C GLY A 24 -9.57 3.26 -1.64
N GLU A 25 -10.60 2.73 -0.98
CA GLU A 25 -11.16 1.41 -1.25
C GLU A 25 -12.35 1.52 -2.22
N PHE A 26 -12.45 0.59 -3.17
CA PHE A 26 -13.55 0.51 -4.12
C PHE A 26 -13.79 -0.94 -4.56
N ARG A 27 -14.90 -1.15 -5.25
CA ARG A 27 -15.28 -2.46 -5.76
C ARG A 27 -14.83 -2.61 -7.21
N PHE A 28 -14.11 -3.70 -7.50
CA PHE A 28 -13.63 -4.03 -8.83
C PHE A 28 -13.78 -5.53 -9.07
N ASP A 29 -14.44 -5.90 -10.16
CA ASP A 29 -14.71 -7.30 -10.54
C ASP A 29 -15.27 -8.12 -9.36
N GLY A 30 -16.31 -7.59 -8.70
CA GLY A 30 -16.96 -8.23 -7.54
C GLY A 30 -16.17 -8.20 -6.22
N ASN A 31 -14.89 -7.85 -6.24
CA ASN A 31 -14.00 -7.84 -5.09
C ASN A 31 -13.82 -6.43 -4.51
N TRP A 32 -13.65 -6.32 -3.20
CA TRP A 32 -13.16 -5.09 -2.58
C TRP A 32 -11.65 -4.99 -2.73
N ILE A 33 -11.19 -3.83 -3.19
CA ILE A 33 -9.77 -3.53 -3.38
C ILE A 33 -9.44 -2.14 -2.88
N VAL A 34 -8.25 -1.99 -2.32
CA VAL A 34 -7.63 -0.70 -2.05
C VAL A 34 -6.54 -0.45 -3.09
N ARG A 35 -6.52 0.76 -3.67
CA ARG A 35 -5.38 1.21 -4.48
C ARG A 35 -4.25 1.62 -3.55
N VAL A 36 -3.05 1.18 -3.86
CA VAL A 36 -1.86 1.47 -3.07
C VAL A 36 -0.81 2.06 -3.99
N GLY A 37 -0.46 3.32 -3.76
CA GLY A 37 0.72 3.94 -4.35
C GLY A 37 1.97 3.38 -3.68
N VAL A 38 2.93 2.94 -4.49
CA VAL A 38 4.23 2.44 -4.04
C VAL A 38 5.28 3.48 -4.38
N TYR A 39 6.01 3.93 -3.37
CA TYR A 39 7.01 4.97 -3.50
C TYR A 39 8.35 4.50 -2.96
N ARG A 40 9.43 4.97 -3.58
CA ARG A 40 10.81 4.68 -3.15
C ARG A 40 11.57 5.97 -2.91
N ARG A 41 12.34 5.98 -1.84
CA ARG A 41 13.29 7.06 -1.56
C ARG A 41 14.44 7.00 -2.55
N TYR A 42 14.74 8.11 -3.20
CA TYR A 42 15.95 8.24 -4.03
C TYR A 42 17.22 8.19 -3.16
N GLN A 43 18.29 7.58 -3.65
CA GLN A 43 19.55 7.53 -2.89
C GLN A 43 20.11 8.94 -2.69
N GLY A 44 20.30 9.32 -1.42
CA GLY A 44 20.85 10.63 -1.04
C GLY A 44 19.82 11.74 -0.91
N GLU A 45 18.55 11.50 -1.26
CA GLU A 45 17.49 12.51 -1.19
C GLU A 45 16.46 12.18 -0.09
N ARG A 46 15.78 13.22 0.41
CA ARG A 46 14.68 13.06 1.38
C ARG A 46 13.35 12.76 0.71
N ASP A 47 13.30 12.86 -0.62
CA ASP A 47 12.08 12.78 -1.40
C ASP A 47 11.79 11.35 -1.85
N PHE A 48 10.50 11.09 -2.06
CA PHE A 48 9.96 9.82 -2.50
C PHE A 48 9.40 9.97 -3.90
N GLU A 49 9.77 9.09 -4.82
CA GLU A 49 9.18 9.00 -6.16
C GLU A 49 8.22 7.81 -6.24
N ARG A 50 7.11 7.98 -6.97
CA ARG A 50 6.15 6.90 -7.19
C ARG A 50 6.69 5.92 -8.22
N GLU A 51 6.95 4.68 -7.81
CA GLU A 51 7.37 3.61 -8.71
C GLU A 51 6.17 2.93 -9.39
N ALA A 52 5.07 2.75 -8.66
CA ALA A 52 3.94 1.96 -9.13
C ALA A 52 2.62 2.27 -8.41
N THR A 53 1.55 1.69 -8.94
CA THR A 53 0.24 1.58 -8.28
C THR A 53 -0.21 0.13 -8.33
N VAL A 54 -0.55 -0.44 -7.18
CA VAL A 54 -1.02 -1.83 -7.09
C VAL A 54 -2.43 -1.90 -6.49
N HIS A 55 -3.17 -2.93 -6.87
CA HIS A 55 -4.51 -3.22 -6.35
C HIS A 55 -4.43 -4.34 -5.31
N VAL A 56 -4.63 -4.00 -4.04
CA VAL A 56 -4.60 -4.98 -2.95
C VAL A 56 -6.03 -5.39 -2.62
N ARG A 57 -6.33 -6.68 -2.73
CA ARG A 57 -7.64 -7.21 -2.28
C ARG A 57 -7.79 -7.02 -0.78
N THR A 58 -8.96 -6.54 -0.40
CA THR A 58 -9.39 -6.33 0.99
C THR A 58 -10.56 -7.28 1.32
N GLY A 59 -10.95 -7.33 2.59
CA GLY A 59 -12.14 -8.06 3.01
C GLY A 59 -13.42 -7.27 2.72
N LEU A 60 -14.59 -7.92 2.79
CA LEU A 60 -15.91 -7.36 2.42
C LEU A 60 -16.32 -6.06 3.13
N THR A 61 -15.57 -5.61 4.15
CA THR A 61 -15.87 -4.48 5.03
C THR A 61 -14.63 -3.91 5.74
N ALA A 62 -13.42 -4.28 5.32
CA ALA A 62 -12.21 -3.84 6.01
C ALA A 62 -12.01 -2.32 5.80
N ARG A 63 -11.68 -1.58 6.85
CA ARG A 63 -11.35 -0.14 6.76
C ARG A 63 -9.87 0.16 7.00
N THR A 64 -9.19 -0.82 7.57
CA THR A 64 -7.78 -0.76 7.92
C THR A 64 -7.10 -2.08 7.58
N ILE A 65 -5.78 -2.02 7.51
CA ILE A 65 -4.92 -3.18 7.40
C ILE A 65 -3.65 -2.96 8.22
N GLU A 66 -3.05 -4.02 8.73
CA GLU A 66 -1.72 -3.89 9.30
C GLU A 66 -0.70 -3.53 8.20
N ALA A 67 0.18 -2.57 8.49
CA ALA A 67 1.22 -2.10 7.59
C ALA A 67 2.11 -3.24 7.04
N SER A 68 2.47 -4.22 7.87
CA SER A 68 3.27 -5.38 7.48
C SER A 68 2.55 -6.26 6.44
N VAL A 69 1.23 -6.43 6.61
CA VAL A 69 0.38 -7.20 5.69
C VAL A 69 0.19 -6.44 4.39
N LEU A 70 -0.04 -5.12 4.45
CA LEU A 70 -0.13 -4.25 3.28
C LEU A 70 1.14 -4.34 2.44
N ARG A 71 2.30 -4.21 3.08
CA ARG A 71 3.61 -4.34 2.44
C ARG A 71 3.76 -5.66 1.72
N LYS A 72 3.57 -6.78 2.43
CA LYS A 72 3.69 -8.12 1.85
C LYS A 72 2.78 -8.32 0.63
N ARG A 73 1.55 -7.77 0.67
CA ARG A 73 0.61 -7.86 -0.46
C ARG A 73 1.03 -6.97 -1.62
N ALA A 74 1.49 -5.76 -1.36
CA ALA A 74 1.97 -4.84 -2.39
C ALA A 74 3.20 -5.40 -3.11
N GLU A 75 4.17 -5.93 -2.37
CA GLU A 75 5.39 -6.55 -2.91
C GLU A 75 5.07 -7.72 -3.85
N ARG A 76 4.16 -8.63 -3.46
CA ARG A 76 3.71 -9.74 -4.34
C ARG A 76 3.18 -9.24 -5.67
N ARG A 77 2.37 -8.18 -5.65
CA ARG A 77 1.80 -7.60 -6.87
C ARG A 77 2.84 -6.96 -7.77
N LEU A 78 3.93 -6.42 -7.21
CA LEU A 78 5.04 -5.89 -8.00
C LEU A 78 5.86 -7.00 -8.65
N SER A 79 5.97 -8.16 -7.99
CA SER A 79 6.68 -9.34 -8.53
C SER A 79 5.90 -10.09 -9.61
N GLY A 80 4.62 -9.76 -9.84
CA GLY A 80 3.78 -10.43 -10.85
C GLY A 80 3.08 -11.69 -10.37
N ASP A 81 3.05 -11.95 -9.06
CA ASP A 81 2.33 -13.06 -8.40
C ASP A 81 0.88 -12.73 -8.01
#